data_AF-A0A9W2Y7B3-F1
#
_entry.id   AF-A0A9W2Y7B3-F1
#
_cell.length_a   1.000
_cell.length_b   1.000
_cell.length_c   1.000
_cell.angle_alpha   90.00
_cell.angle_beta   90.00
_cell.angle_gamma   90.00
#
_symmetry.space_group_name_H-M   'P 1'
#
loop_
_entity.id
_entity.type
_entity.pdbx_description
1 polymer ?
#
loop_
_entity_poly.entity_id
_entity_poly.type
_entity_poly.pdbx_seq_one_letter_code
_entity_poly.pdbx_strand_id
1 'polypeptide(L)'
;MRPLAEECETMTPVKTCFLLLLSVLFIAPTVSEVVMSMSDCKGFLLNNKPPQVPDVVEDDKIQDNNRYKVICQTYKDERRFVTLYDTKNKIPVFSAYKFTKPDTGRPDDLWKMEPQIQSHHSPTD
;
A
#
# COMPACT_ATOMS: atom_id res chain seq x y z
N MET A 1 -29.66 47.65 24.10
CA MET A 1 -28.27 47.34 23.69
C MET A 1 -27.77 46.23 24.60
N ARG A 2 -27.37 45.03 24.16
CA ARG A 2 -27.02 44.43 22.86
C ARG A 2 -27.62 43.02 22.79
N PRO A 3 -28.00 42.48 21.62
CA PRO A 3 -28.19 41.03 21.49
C PRO A 3 -26.82 40.35 21.47
N LEU A 4 -26.72 39.20 22.12
CA LEU A 4 -25.59 38.28 21.98
C LEU A 4 -25.62 37.76 20.54
N ALA A 5 -24.69 38.25 19.72
CA ALA A 5 -24.45 37.68 18.41
C ALA A 5 -23.95 36.26 18.62
N GLU A 6 -24.76 35.30 18.21
CA GLU A 6 -24.35 33.96 17.86
C GLU A 6 -23.23 34.11 16.82
N GLU A 7 -21.98 33.87 17.21
CA GLU A 7 -20.87 33.78 16.26
C GLU A 7 -21.10 32.53 15.42
N CYS A 8 -21.80 32.72 14.30
CA CYS A 8 -21.77 31.78 13.20
C CYS A 8 -20.36 31.84 12.62
N GLU A 9 -19.42 31.14 13.27
CA GLU A 9 -18.09 30.88 12.74
C GLU A 9 -18.28 30.28 11.35
N THR A 10 -18.14 31.12 10.33
CA THR A 10 -18.21 30.73 8.93
C THR A 10 -17.06 29.75 8.69
N MET A 11 -17.39 28.46 8.67
CA MET A 11 -16.46 27.40 8.32
C MET A 11 -16.01 27.65 6.87
N THR A 12 -14.88 28.32 6.71
CA THR A 12 -14.31 28.61 5.39
C THR A 12 -14.01 27.29 4.68
N PRO A 13 -14.31 27.17 3.37
CA PRO A 13 -14.17 25.91 2.63
C PRO A 13 -12.73 25.39 2.69
N VAL A 14 -11.75 26.28 2.78
CA VAL A 14 -10.32 25.95 2.94
C VAL A 14 -10.04 25.22 4.25
N LYS A 15 -10.64 25.67 5.36
CA LYS A 15 -10.44 25.08 6.70
C LYS A 15 -11.13 23.72 6.80
N THR A 16 -12.31 23.56 6.19
CA THR A 16 -12.98 22.26 6.08
C THR A 16 -12.18 21.28 5.23
N CYS A 17 -11.68 21.71 4.06
CA CYS A 17 -10.85 20.86 3.19
C CYS A 17 -9.55 20.44 3.88
N PHE A 18 -8.91 21.35 4.62
CA PHE A 18 -7.71 21.04 5.37
C PHE A 18 -7.97 20.03 6.50
N LEU A 19 -9.06 20.20 7.24
CA LEU A 19 -9.49 19.24 8.28
C LEU A 19 -9.86 17.87 7.71
N LEU A 20 -10.50 17.82 6.53
CA LEU A 20 -10.80 16.57 5.82
C LEU A 20 -9.52 15.87 5.31
N LEU A 21 -8.56 16.62 4.76
CA LEU A 21 -7.27 16.07 4.35
C LEU A 21 -6.47 15.51 5.54
N LEU A 22 -6.47 16.22 6.67
CA LEU A 22 -5.89 15.76 7.92
C LEU A 22 -6.57 14.50 8.45
N SER A 23 -7.90 14.40 8.37
CA SER A 23 -8.61 13.21 8.86
C SER A 23 -8.30 11.96 8.04
N VAL A 24 -8.12 12.06 6.71
CA VAL A 24 -7.75 10.92 5.86
C VAL A 24 -6.36 10.35 6.22
N LEU A 25 -5.41 11.20 6.61
CA LEU A 25 -4.04 10.79 6.99
C LEU A 25 -3.99 9.95 8.28
N PHE A 26 -4.95 10.12 9.20
CA PHE A 26 -4.96 9.40 10.48
C PHE A 26 -5.63 8.03 10.46
N ILE A 27 -6.29 7.65 9.36
CA ILE A 27 -7.21 6.50 9.35
C ILE A 27 -6.61 5.25 8.68
N ALA A 28 -5.53 5.37 7.90
CA ALA A 28 -5.00 4.23 7.15
C ALA A 28 -3.98 3.42 7.99
N PRO A 29 -4.33 2.23 8.52
CA PRO A 29 -3.36 1.39 9.22
C PRO A 29 -2.36 0.74 8.25
N THR A 30 -2.55 0.91 6.94
CA THR A 30 -1.75 0.29 5.87
C THR A 30 -1.18 1.33 4.93
N VAL A 31 0.10 1.20 4.58
CA VAL A 31 0.78 2.01 3.55
C VAL A 31 1.45 1.07 2.56
N SER A 32 1.28 1.32 1.27
CA SER A 32 1.97 0.63 0.19
C SER A 32 2.99 1.57 -0.45
N GLU A 33 4.23 1.13 -0.59
CA GLU A 33 5.33 1.88 -1.19
C GLU A 33 5.89 1.10 -2.38
N VAL A 34 5.99 1.73 -3.56
CA VAL A 34 6.68 1.14 -4.72
C VAL A 34 8.17 1.49 -4.62
N VAL A 35 9.02 0.47 -4.54
CA VAL A 35 10.49 0.61 -4.38
C VAL A 35 11.24 0.03 -5.57
N MET A 36 12.54 0.32 -5.66
CA MET A 36 13.38 -0.08 -6.80
C MET A 36 14.06 -1.45 -6.60
N SER A 37 14.27 -1.87 -5.35
CA SER A 37 14.86 -3.18 -5.04
C SER A 37 14.03 -3.95 -4.03
N MET A 38 13.98 -5.28 -4.20
CA MET A 38 13.45 -6.20 -3.21
C MET A 38 14.15 -6.06 -1.85
N SER A 39 15.43 -5.69 -1.85
CA SER A 39 16.24 -5.48 -0.65
C SER A 39 15.86 -4.22 0.14
N ASP A 40 15.14 -3.27 -0.47
CA ASP A 40 14.62 -2.09 0.22
C ASP A 40 13.50 -2.48 1.21
N CYS A 41 12.77 -3.56 0.94
CA CYS A 41 11.79 -4.16 1.86
C CYS A 41 12.47 -5.18 2.80
N LYS A 42 13.29 -4.70 3.75
CA LYS A 42 14.07 -5.55 4.67
C LYS A 42 13.20 -6.39 5.61
N GLY A 43 13.66 -7.61 5.94
CA GLY A 43 13.15 -8.42 7.07
C GLY A 43 12.18 -9.55 6.72
N PHE A 44 11.75 -9.66 5.46
CA PHE A 44 10.79 -10.70 5.01
C PHE A 44 11.41 -11.73 4.07
N LEU A 45 12.58 -11.43 3.51
CA LEU A 45 13.27 -12.31 2.57
C LEU A 45 14.05 -13.39 3.31
N LEU A 46 13.95 -14.63 2.82
CA LEU A 46 14.74 -15.73 3.34
C LEU A 46 16.23 -15.41 3.20
N ASN A 47 16.96 -15.46 4.32
CA ASN A 47 18.37 -15.06 4.40
C ASN A 47 18.66 -13.63 3.91
N ASN A 48 17.67 -12.73 3.93
CA ASN A 48 17.75 -11.37 3.38
C ASN A 48 18.14 -11.31 1.90
N LYS A 49 17.85 -12.35 1.12
CA LYS A 49 18.17 -12.41 -0.31
C LYS A 49 16.90 -12.36 -1.18
N PRO A 50 16.85 -11.48 -2.18
CA PRO A 50 15.82 -11.51 -3.21
C PRO A 50 15.73 -12.90 -3.87
N PRO A 51 14.53 -13.30 -4.32
CA PRO A 51 14.39 -14.52 -5.10
C PRO A 51 15.12 -14.36 -6.45
N GLN A 52 15.71 -15.45 -6.93
CA GLN A 52 16.23 -15.52 -8.30
C GLN A 52 15.10 -16.05 -9.18
N VAL A 53 14.55 -15.19 -10.03
CA VAL A 53 13.47 -15.53 -10.96
C VAL A 53 13.96 -15.16 -12.35
N PRO A 54 14.34 -16.14 -13.19
CA PRO A 54 14.87 -15.88 -14.52
C PRO A 54 13.98 -14.91 -15.30
N ASP A 55 14.59 -14.01 -16.07
CA ASP A 55 13.91 -12.95 -16.86
C ASP A 55 13.13 -11.89 -16.03
N VAL A 56 13.10 -11.98 -14.70
CA VAL A 56 12.38 -11.04 -13.82
C VAL A 56 13.32 -10.40 -12.80
N VAL A 57 14.03 -11.23 -12.04
CA VAL A 57 15.01 -10.83 -11.02
C VAL A 57 16.27 -11.67 -11.20
N GLU A 58 17.37 -11.00 -11.58
CA GLU A 58 18.70 -11.63 -11.68
C GLU A 58 19.72 -10.75 -10.97
N ASP A 59 20.61 -11.36 -10.19
CA ASP A 59 21.64 -10.67 -9.42
C ASP A 59 21.09 -9.46 -8.63
N ASP A 60 19.93 -9.66 -7.99
CA ASP A 60 19.20 -8.68 -7.18
C ASP A 60 18.69 -7.45 -7.95
N LYS A 61 18.66 -7.51 -9.28
CA LYS A 61 18.14 -6.46 -10.17
C LYS A 61 16.84 -6.88 -10.83
N ILE A 62 15.87 -5.97 -10.81
CA ILE A 62 14.65 -6.09 -11.61
C ILE A 62 14.99 -5.84 -13.08
N GLN A 63 14.73 -6.81 -13.93
CA GLN A 63 15.11 -6.77 -15.35
C GLN A 63 14.28 -5.76 -16.15
N ASP A 64 12.98 -5.72 -15.92
CA ASP A 64 12.06 -4.76 -16.54
C ASP A 64 11.35 -3.94 -15.46
N ASN A 65 11.96 -2.80 -15.09
CA ASN A 65 11.40 -1.88 -14.11
C ASN A 65 10.11 -1.19 -14.57
N ASN A 66 9.75 -1.23 -15.85
CA ASN A 66 8.49 -0.68 -16.32
C ASN A 66 7.34 -1.65 -16.06
N ARG A 67 7.58 -2.95 -16.24
CA ARG A 67 6.60 -4.01 -16.04
C ARG A 67 6.52 -4.49 -14.59
N TYR A 68 7.67 -4.79 -13.98
CA TYR A 68 7.72 -5.38 -12.65
C TYR A 68 7.92 -4.29 -11.60
N LYS A 69 7.09 -4.33 -10.56
CA LYS A 69 7.13 -3.36 -9.45
C LYS A 69 7.31 -4.10 -8.14
N VAL A 70 8.26 -3.65 -7.33
CA VAL A 70 8.41 -4.11 -5.96
C VAL A 70 7.54 -3.23 -5.08
N ILE A 71 6.67 -3.84 -4.27
CA ILE A 71 5.76 -3.16 -3.36
C ILE A 71 6.08 -3.59 -1.94
N CYS A 72 6.53 -2.65 -1.09
CA CYS A 72 6.57 -2.86 0.35
C CYS A 72 5.21 -2.50 0.94
N GLN A 73 4.64 -3.38 1.77
CA GLN A 73 3.42 -3.09 2.51
C GLN A 73 3.73 -2.99 4.01
N THR A 74 3.33 -1.85 4.56
CA THR A 74 3.45 -1.50 5.97
C THR A 74 2.07 -1.60 6.61
N TYR A 75 1.98 -2.25 7.77
CA TYR A 75 0.78 -2.29 8.60
C TYR A 75 1.13 -1.94 10.04
N LYS A 76 0.45 -0.94 10.61
CA LYS A 76 0.74 -0.37 11.93
C LYS A 76 2.22 -0.01 12.07
N ASP A 77 2.71 0.79 11.14
CA ASP A 77 4.11 1.30 11.08
C ASP A 77 5.21 0.22 10.97
N GLU A 78 4.83 -1.05 10.90
CA GLU A 78 5.75 -2.16 10.67
C GLU A 78 5.60 -2.65 9.23
N ARG A 79 6.73 -2.78 8.52
CA ARG A 79 6.74 -3.52 7.25
C ARG A 79 6.27 -4.96 7.54
N ARG A 80 5.42 -5.52 6.69
CA ARG A 80 4.86 -6.87 6.88
C ARG A 80 5.01 -7.77 5.66
N PHE A 81 4.88 -7.18 4.47
CA PHE A 81 4.87 -7.91 3.21
C PHE A 81 5.75 -7.20 2.19
N VAL A 82 6.36 -7.99 1.32
CA VAL A 82 6.92 -7.53 0.05
C VAL A 82 6.32 -8.34 -1.07
N THR A 83 5.94 -7.67 -2.15
CA THR A 83 5.39 -8.30 -3.36
C THR A 83 6.12 -7.78 -4.58
N LEU A 84 6.61 -8.70 -5.42
CA LEU A 84 7.04 -8.42 -6.77
C LEU A 84 5.85 -8.63 -7.71
N TYR A 85 5.36 -7.55 -8.30
CA TYR A 85 4.12 -7.51 -9.05
C TYR A 85 4.36 -7.30 -10.54
N ASP A 86 3.76 -8.15 -11.38
CA ASP A 86 3.72 -7.96 -12.83
C ASP A 86 2.52 -7.09 -13.19
N THR A 87 2.76 -5.83 -13.53
CA THR A 87 1.69 -4.88 -13.86
C THR A 87 0.97 -5.20 -15.16
N LYS A 88 1.63 -5.88 -16.10
CA LYS A 88 1.03 -6.25 -17.39
C LYS A 88 0.01 -7.36 -17.21
N ASN A 89 0.38 -8.42 -16.50
CA ASN A 89 -0.50 -9.56 -16.25
C ASN A 89 -1.38 -9.38 -15.01
N LYS A 90 -1.11 -8.36 -14.20
CA LYS A 90 -1.82 -8.04 -12.95
C LYS A 90 -1.76 -9.18 -11.93
N ILE A 91 -0.59 -9.78 -11.76
CA ILE A 91 -0.35 -10.91 -10.85
C ILE A 91 0.86 -10.66 -9.95
N PRO A 92 0.85 -11.13 -8.69
CA PRO A 92 2.06 -11.22 -7.89
C PRO A 92 2.92 -12.37 -8.42
N VAL A 93 4.12 -12.06 -8.90
CA VAL A 93 5.12 -13.07 -9.33
C VAL A 93 5.76 -13.72 -8.12
N PHE A 94 6.02 -12.91 -7.08
CA PHE A 94 6.59 -13.36 -5.83
C PHE A 94 6.04 -12.52 -4.68
N SER A 95 5.81 -13.15 -3.53
CA SER A 95 5.51 -12.45 -2.29
C SER A 95 6.26 -13.10 -1.12
N ALA A 96 6.66 -12.29 -0.16
CA ALA A 96 7.30 -12.76 1.07
C ALA A 96 6.77 -12.01 2.29
N TYR A 97 6.65 -12.75 3.38
CA TYR A 97 6.25 -12.26 4.68
C TYR A 97 6.84 -13.16 5.76
N LYS A 98 6.98 -12.63 6.97
CA LYS A 98 7.41 -13.42 8.11
C LYS A 98 6.19 -14.11 8.71
N PHE A 99 6.15 -15.43 8.61
CA PHE A 99 5.12 -16.21 9.29
C PHE A 99 5.36 -16.15 10.81
N THR A 100 4.39 -15.61 11.53
CA THR A 100 4.27 -15.73 12.98
C THR A 100 3.16 -16.72 13.28
N LYS A 101 3.35 -17.58 14.29
CA LYS A 101 2.29 -18.48 14.74
C LYS A 101 1.04 -17.64 15.03
N PRO A 102 -0.11 -17.94 14.43
CA PRO A 102 -1.31 -17.17 14.69
C PRO A 102 -1.85 -17.53 16.08
N ASP A 103 -2.38 -16.54 16.80
CA ASP A 103 -3.01 -16.74 18.12
C ASP A 103 -4.33 -17.53 17.99
N THR A 104 -4.98 -17.43 16.84
CA THR A 104 -6.25 -18.08 16.50
C THR A 104 -6.23 -18.63 15.07
N GLY A 105 -7.24 -19.41 14.68
CA GLY A 105 -7.40 -19.86 13.29
C GLY A 105 -7.65 -18.72 12.31
N ARG A 106 -7.60 -19.02 11.01
CA ARG A 106 -7.99 -18.06 9.96
C ARG A 106 -9.45 -17.63 10.21
N PRO A 107 -9.75 -16.31 10.25
CA PRO A 107 -11.13 -15.83 10.31
C PRO A 107 -11.95 -16.35 9.13
N ASP A 108 -13.24 -16.62 9.35
CA ASP A 108 -14.18 -17.03 8.30
C ASP A 108 -14.67 -15.83 7.46
N ASP A 109 -13.75 -14.96 7.09
CA ASP A 109 -14.02 -13.75 6.33
C ASP A 109 -14.02 -14.03 4.82
N LEU A 110 -14.92 -13.34 4.11
CA LEU A 110 -14.93 -13.33 2.64
C LEU A 110 -13.60 -12.81 2.09
N TRP A 111 -13.11 -13.47 1.04
CA TRP A 111 -11.94 -13.04 0.28
C TRP A 111 -12.08 -11.57 -0.14
N LYS A 112 -11.03 -10.77 0.13
CA LYS A 112 -10.95 -9.36 -0.25
C LYS A 112 -10.09 -9.22 -1.51
N MET A 113 -10.52 -8.34 -2.41
CA MET A 113 -9.72 -7.92 -3.55
C MET A 113 -8.76 -6.82 -3.11
N GLU A 114 -7.53 -6.81 -3.61
CA GLU A 114 -6.56 -5.79 -3.25
C GLU A 114 -6.99 -4.42 -3.84
N PRO A 115 -7.20 -3.36 -3.02
CA PRO A 115 -7.89 -2.14 -3.46
C PRO A 115 -7.19 -1.35 -4.58
N GLN A 116 -5.90 -1.60 -4.83
CA GLN A 116 -5.03 -0.72 -5.61
C GLN A 116 -4.87 -1.09 -7.10
N ILE A 117 -5.64 -2.05 -7.63
CA ILE A 117 -5.48 -2.54 -9.03
C ILE A 117 -6.45 -1.87 -10.03
N GLN A 118 -7.42 -1.07 -9.59
CA GLN A 118 -8.31 -0.33 -10.50
C GLN A 118 -7.74 1.06 -10.80
N SER A 119 -6.95 1.18 -11.87
CA SER A 119 -6.86 2.46 -12.58
C SER A 119 -8.24 2.76 -13.16
N HIS A 120 -8.88 3.87 -12.74
CA HIS A 120 -10.06 4.39 -13.41
C HIS A 120 -9.70 4.72 -14.86
N HIS A 121 -9.98 3.81 -15.80
CA HIS A 121 -10.22 4.24 -17.17
C HIS A 121 -11.55 4.98 -17.14
N SER A 122 -11.49 6.31 -17.16
CA SER A 122 -12.65 7.11 -17.53
C SER A 122 -13.13 6.64 -18.90
N PRO A 123 -14.43 6.31 -19.07
CA PRO A 123 -14.98 6.13 -20.40
C PRO A 123 -14.96 7.50 -21.09
N THR A 124 -14.00 7.71 -21.98
CA THR A 124 -14.20 8.56 -23.14
C THR A 124 -14.28 7.62 -24.32
N ASP A 125 -15.49 7.10 -24.53
CA ASP A 125 -16.18 6.93 -25.82
C ASP A 125 -17.67 6.73 -25.55
#